data_AF-A0A259SJM7-F1
#
_entry.id   AF-A0A259SJM7-F1
#
_cell.length_a   1.000
_cell.length_b   1.000
_cell.length_c   1.000
_cell.angle_alpha   90.00
_cell.angle_beta   90.00
_cell.angle_gamma   90.00
#
_symmetry.space_group_name_H-M   'P 1'
#
loop_
_entity.id
_entity.type
_entity.pdbx_description
1 polymer ?
#
loop_
_entity_poly.entity_id
_entity_poly.type
_entity_poly.pdbx_seq_one_letter_code
_entity_poly.pdbx_strand_id
1 'polypeptide(L)'
;MVTGLAGIRAIDTHVHIQVDDAGRFGASAEQREAMDRYFGTTDPAKTVDETAAYFRERDMMAVVFTVDATTNTGHAPNSIDDIASGAARNPEALIAFGSVDPLQGPAALRELERQASQLGVRGFKFHPTLQGFDPSAEAFDPLFGAIEDLDLPVVVHTGQTGVGAGVPGGLGLRLGLSNPILLDDVAARHPRLQIVMAHPSVPWQDEALSVATHKANVWIDLSGWSPKYFSAGLVRATRTYLRHKMLFGSDFPALTPDRWLSDFATLELPEEVERLVLRENAIRLLGLDGGAA
;
A
#
# COMPACT_ATOMS: atom_id res chain seq x y z
N MET A 1 17.99 -10.19 5.49
CA MET A 1 17.20 -11.38 5.08
C MET A 1 16.04 -11.51 6.05
N VAL A 2 14.81 -11.60 5.55
CA VAL A 2 13.64 -11.88 6.39
C VAL A 2 13.75 -13.33 6.86
N THR A 3 14.10 -13.52 8.12
CA THR A 3 14.05 -14.83 8.78
C THR A 3 12.60 -15.11 9.15
N GLY A 4 11.96 -16.16 8.59
CA GLY A 4 10.70 -16.65 9.17
C GLY A 4 9.48 -16.81 8.26
N LEU A 5 9.63 -17.02 6.94
CA LEU A 5 8.45 -17.35 6.10
C LEU A 5 7.75 -18.67 6.47
N ALA A 6 8.39 -19.52 7.27
CA ALA A 6 7.81 -20.76 7.78
C ALA A 6 6.72 -20.45 8.81
N GLY A 7 5.51 -20.97 8.58
CA GLY A 7 4.34 -20.71 9.44
C GLY A 7 3.50 -19.52 9.01
N ILE A 8 4.04 -18.57 8.23
CA ILE A 8 3.28 -17.42 7.74
C ILE A 8 2.21 -17.88 6.73
N ARG A 9 0.93 -17.65 7.05
CA ARG A 9 -0.22 -18.02 6.21
C ARG A 9 -0.59 -16.96 5.17
N ALA A 10 -0.33 -15.68 5.45
CA ALA A 10 -0.60 -14.58 4.54
C ALA A 10 0.32 -13.38 4.78
N ILE A 11 0.54 -12.57 3.74
CA ILE A 11 1.29 -11.31 3.80
C ILE A 11 0.37 -10.17 3.37
N ASP A 12 -0.02 -9.35 4.33
CA ASP A 12 -0.81 -8.15 4.09
C ASP A 12 0.06 -7.05 3.49
N THR A 13 -0.17 -6.70 2.23
CA THR A 13 0.67 -5.71 1.54
C THR A 13 0.24 -4.26 1.79
N HIS A 14 -0.78 -4.01 2.62
CA HIS A 14 -1.34 -2.68 2.80
C HIS A 14 -1.81 -2.41 4.23
N VAL A 15 -0.92 -1.89 5.07
CA VAL A 15 -1.21 -1.54 6.47
C VAL A 15 -0.68 -0.16 6.82
N HIS A 16 -1.56 0.70 7.34
CA HIS A 16 -1.19 2.04 7.80
C HIS A 16 -0.86 2.04 9.28
N ILE A 17 0.31 2.55 9.65
CA ILE A 17 0.58 2.91 11.04
C ILE A 17 -0.02 4.30 11.27
N GLN A 18 -1.05 4.36 12.12
CA GLN A 18 -1.78 5.61 12.37
C GLN A 18 -1.03 6.55 13.33
N VAL A 19 -0.27 5.99 14.28
CA VAL A 19 0.38 6.72 15.37
C VAL A 19 1.79 6.17 15.63
N ASP A 20 2.78 7.06 15.82
CA ASP A 20 4.14 6.66 16.25
C ASP A 20 4.25 6.55 17.77
N ASP A 21 5.36 6.00 18.27
CA ASP A 21 5.62 5.82 19.70
C ASP A 21 5.65 7.15 20.50
N ALA A 22 5.78 8.30 19.82
CA ALA A 22 5.70 9.62 20.42
C ALA A 22 4.26 10.18 20.47
N GLY A 23 3.26 9.41 20.01
CA GLY A 23 1.85 9.80 19.98
C GLY A 23 1.50 10.75 18.82
N ARG A 24 2.36 10.90 17.81
CA ARG A 24 2.06 11.71 16.62
C ARG A 24 1.29 10.87 15.61
N PHE A 25 0.21 11.44 15.11
CA PHE A 25 -0.64 10.80 14.11
C PHE A 25 -0.24 11.21 12.69
N GLY A 26 -0.36 10.28 11.74
CA GLY A 26 -0.09 10.55 10.32
C GLY A 26 -1.11 11.44 9.62
N ALA A 27 -2.30 11.60 10.21
CA ALA A 27 -3.37 12.45 9.68
C ALA A 27 -3.81 13.49 10.72
N SER A 28 -4.34 14.62 10.27
CA SER A 28 -4.89 15.69 11.13
C SER A 28 -6.13 15.20 11.90
N ALA A 29 -6.54 15.94 12.95
CA ALA A 29 -7.73 15.57 13.72
C ALA A 29 -9.00 15.54 12.85
N GLU A 30 -9.19 16.55 11.99
CA GLU A 30 -10.32 16.61 11.05
C GLU A 30 -10.34 15.43 10.08
N GLN A 31 -9.16 15.06 9.54
CA GLN A 31 -9.04 13.90 8.65
C GLN A 31 -9.38 12.60 9.39
N ARG A 32 -8.87 12.40 10.61
CA ARG A 32 -9.18 11.22 11.43
C ARG A 32 -10.67 11.13 11.74
N GLU A 33 -11.29 12.22 12.21
CA GLU A 33 -12.73 12.25 12.49
C GLU A 33 -13.59 12.00 11.23
N ALA A 34 -13.15 12.43 10.05
CA ALA A 34 -13.82 12.10 8.79
C ALA A 34 -13.69 10.60 8.45
N MET A 35 -12.49 10.03 8.60
CA MET A 35 -12.24 8.61 8.35
C MET A 35 -12.98 7.70 9.33
N ASP A 36 -12.95 8.01 10.63
CA ASP A 36 -13.64 7.24 11.66
C ASP A 36 -15.16 7.21 11.42
N ARG A 37 -15.75 8.34 11.02
CA ARG A 37 -17.16 8.40 10.63
C ARG A 37 -17.46 7.60 9.36
N TYR A 38 -16.58 7.64 8.37
CA TYR A 38 -16.78 6.97 7.09
C TYR A 38 -16.64 5.44 7.21
N PHE A 39 -15.61 4.97 7.92
CA PHE A 39 -15.31 3.55 8.08
C PHE A 39 -15.99 2.92 9.29
N GLY A 40 -16.53 3.72 10.20
CA GLY A 40 -17.12 3.24 11.46
C GLY A 40 -16.08 2.69 12.43
N THR A 41 -14.85 3.23 12.39
CA THR A 41 -13.73 2.78 13.23
C THR A 41 -13.95 3.21 14.67
N THR A 42 -13.88 2.25 15.60
CA THR A 42 -14.02 2.50 17.05
C THR A 42 -12.80 2.09 17.85
N ASP A 43 -11.90 1.30 17.26
CA ASP A 43 -10.72 0.79 17.94
C ASP A 43 -9.65 1.88 18.06
N PRO A 44 -8.90 1.91 19.17
CA PRO A 44 -7.78 2.83 19.30
C PRO A 44 -6.69 2.50 18.28
N ALA A 45 -6.04 3.56 17.78
CA ALA A 45 -4.87 3.47 16.93
C ALA A 45 -3.78 2.63 17.62
N LYS A 46 -3.11 1.78 16.84
CA LYS A 46 -2.04 0.91 17.31
C LYS A 46 -0.69 1.53 16.98
N THR A 47 0.24 1.43 17.93
CA THR A 47 1.66 1.67 17.71
C THR A 47 2.25 0.61 16.78
N VAL A 48 3.53 0.77 16.40
CA VAL A 48 4.23 -0.17 15.53
C VAL A 48 4.32 -1.56 16.18
N ASP A 49 4.70 -1.62 17.46
CA ASP A 49 4.87 -2.89 18.19
C ASP A 49 3.53 -3.58 18.48
N GLU A 50 2.45 -2.83 18.77
CA GLU A 50 1.10 -3.40 18.89
C GLU A 50 0.59 -3.94 17.54
N THR A 51 0.93 -3.28 16.43
CA THR A 51 0.63 -3.77 15.09
C THR A 51 1.39 -5.08 14.81
N ALA A 52 2.68 -5.15 15.18
CA ALA A 52 3.45 -6.39 15.07
C ALA A 52 2.83 -7.53 15.88
N ALA A 53 2.44 -7.28 17.14
CA ALA A 53 1.74 -8.26 17.96
C ALA A 53 0.44 -8.75 17.31
N TYR A 54 -0.37 -7.83 16.79
CA TYR A 54 -1.63 -8.13 16.12
C TYR A 54 -1.45 -9.07 14.91
N PHE A 55 -0.44 -8.83 14.07
CA PHE A 55 -0.16 -9.68 12.91
C PHE A 55 0.51 -11.02 13.29
N ARG A 56 1.37 -11.03 14.31
CA ARG A 56 2.00 -12.25 14.83
C ARG A 56 0.98 -13.25 15.39
N GLU A 57 -0.03 -12.76 16.11
CA GLU A 57 -1.14 -13.59 16.62
C GLU A 57 -1.95 -14.30 15.51
N ARG A 58 -1.81 -13.85 14.26
CA ARG A 58 -2.53 -14.36 13.09
C ARG A 58 -1.64 -15.19 12.17
N ASP A 59 -0.39 -15.43 12.54
CA ASP A 59 0.63 -16.03 11.68
C ASP A 59 0.78 -15.27 10.35
N MET A 60 0.74 -13.94 10.40
CA MET A 60 0.77 -13.07 9.23
C MET A 60 1.92 -12.07 9.29
N MET A 61 2.37 -11.65 8.11
CA MET A 61 3.24 -10.48 7.97
C MET A 61 2.45 -9.30 7.41
N ALA A 62 2.93 -8.09 7.65
CA ALA A 62 2.37 -6.85 7.13
C ALA A 62 3.44 -5.94 6.54
N VAL A 63 3.16 -5.39 5.37
CA VAL A 63 3.85 -4.21 4.83
C VAL A 63 3.23 -2.99 5.50
N VAL A 64 4.04 -2.29 6.28
CA VAL A 64 3.61 -1.13 7.08
C VAL A 64 4.25 0.15 6.56
N PHE A 65 3.49 1.24 6.56
CA PHE A 65 3.98 2.53 6.10
C PHE A 65 3.23 3.71 6.74
N THR A 66 3.78 4.90 6.49
CA THR A 66 3.13 6.20 6.62
C THR A 66 2.94 6.83 5.24
N VAL A 67 2.32 8.01 5.17
CA VAL A 67 2.22 8.85 3.97
C VAL A 67 2.64 10.27 4.32
N ASP A 68 3.75 10.74 3.74
CA ASP A 68 4.16 12.13 3.88
C ASP A 68 3.45 13.01 2.84
N ALA A 69 2.45 13.76 3.30
CA ALA A 69 1.69 14.71 2.49
C ALA A 69 1.83 16.15 2.99
N THR A 70 2.95 16.47 3.66
CA THR A 70 3.14 17.72 4.40
C THR A 70 2.85 18.96 3.57
N THR A 71 3.30 19.02 2.31
CA THR A 71 3.11 20.18 1.43
C THR A 71 1.64 20.42 1.11
N ASN A 72 0.86 19.36 0.86
CA ASN A 72 -0.54 19.49 0.44
C ASN A 72 -1.50 19.63 1.64
N THR A 73 -1.17 19.03 2.79
CA THR A 73 -2.05 19.01 3.97
C THR A 73 -1.64 20.00 5.06
N GLY A 74 -0.40 20.48 5.07
CA GLY A 74 0.17 21.27 6.17
C GLY A 74 0.39 20.47 7.46
N HIS A 75 0.25 19.13 7.42
CA HIS A 75 0.36 18.24 8.56
C HIS A 75 1.56 17.30 8.39
N ALA A 76 2.45 17.29 9.38
CA ALA A 76 3.61 16.39 9.37
C ALA A 76 3.17 14.93 9.61
N PRO A 77 3.76 13.94 8.92
CA PRO A 77 3.44 12.54 9.14
C PRO A 77 3.92 12.05 10.51
N ASN A 78 3.44 10.88 10.91
CA ASN A 78 4.08 10.10 11.97
C ASN A 78 5.47 9.60 11.51
N SER A 79 6.35 9.30 12.45
CA SER A 79 7.77 9.07 12.18
C SER A 79 8.07 7.83 11.35
N ILE A 80 8.66 8.01 10.17
CA ILE A 80 9.20 6.89 9.39
C ILE A 80 10.36 6.19 10.10
N ASP A 81 11.21 6.92 10.82
CA ASP A 81 12.29 6.33 11.63
C ASP A 81 11.74 5.40 12.71
N ASP A 82 10.60 5.75 13.31
CA ASP A 82 9.93 4.92 14.31
C ASP A 82 9.40 3.64 13.67
N ILE A 83 8.64 3.76 12.58
CA ILE A 83 8.07 2.64 11.82
C ILE A 83 9.17 1.69 11.34
N ALA A 84 10.24 2.22 10.74
CA ALA A 84 11.35 1.40 10.26
C ALA A 84 12.09 0.71 11.41
N SER A 85 12.33 1.43 12.52
CA SER A 85 12.98 0.84 13.69
C SER A 85 12.12 -0.24 14.35
N GLY A 86 10.81 -0.04 14.46
CA GLY A 86 9.86 -1.00 15.00
C GLY A 86 9.73 -2.22 14.11
N ALA A 87 9.67 -2.05 12.79
CA ALA A 87 9.70 -3.18 11.85
C ALA A 87 11.02 -3.98 11.95
N ALA A 88 12.16 -3.30 12.08
CA ALA A 88 13.46 -3.95 12.28
C ALA A 88 13.55 -4.76 13.58
N ARG A 89 12.82 -4.35 14.63
CA ARG A 89 12.68 -5.10 15.90
C ARG A 89 11.66 -6.24 15.83
N ASN A 90 10.75 -6.23 14.85
CA ASN A 90 9.72 -7.24 14.63
C ASN A 90 9.77 -7.83 13.20
N PRO A 91 10.94 -8.31 12.72
CA PRO A 91 11.15 -8.67 11.32
C PRO A 91 10.35 -9.90 10.84
N GLU A 92 9.82 -10.70 11.77
CA GLU A 92 8.95 -11.84 11.51
C GLU A 92 7.49 -11.44 11.26
N ALA A 93 7.10 -10.21 11.59
CA ALA A 93 5.73 -9.71 11.45
C ALA A 93 5.65 -8.49 10.52
N LEU A 94 6.67 -7.63 10.46
CA LEU A 94 6.57 -6.34 9.77
C LEU A 94 7.65 -6.14 8.70
N ILE A 95 7.25 -5.49 7.61
CA ILE A 95 8.12 -5.03 6.52
C ILE A 95 7.85 -3.53 6.36
N ALA A 96 8.82 -2.68 6.69
CA ALA A 96 8.63 -1.23 6.57
C ALA A 96 8.78 -0.75 5.13
N PHE A 97 7.80 0.03 4.67
CA PHE A 97 7.87 0.85 3.46
C PHE A 97 8.00 2.32 3.86
N GLY A 98 8.81 3.05 3.10
CA GLY A 98 9.02 4.48 3.23
C GLY A 98 7.91 5.31 2.61
N SER A 99 7.94 6.62 2.86
CA SER A 99 7.18 7.62 2.13
C SER A 99 7.90 8.95 2.20
N VAL A 100 7.84 9.70 1.11
CA VAL A 100 8.36 11.07 1.00
C VAL A 100 7.30 11.92 0.32
N ASP A 101 7.29 13.21 0.61
CA ASP A 101 6.45 14.18 -0.09
C ASP A 101 7.03 14.54 -1.47
N PRO A 102 6.40 14.12 -2.59
CA PRO A 102 6.94 14.34 -3.94
C PRO A 102 7.08 15.82 -4.30
N LEU A 103 6.32 16.71 -3.63
CA LEU A 103 6.32 18.14 -3.92
C LEU A 103 7.54 18.87 -3.32
N GLN A 104 8.36 18.19 -2.52
CA GLN A 104 9.58 18.77 -1.93
C GLN A 104 10.81 18.66 -2.84
N GLY A 105 10.66 18.16 -4.08
CA GLY A 105 11.70 18.14 -5.10
C GLY A 105 12.98 17.42 -4.62
N PRO A 106 14.18 18.03 -4.73
CA PRO A 106 15.43 17.39 -4.33
C PRO A 106 15.50 16.95 -2.87
N ALA A 107 14.71 17.55 -1.96
CA ALA A 107 14.68 17.12 -0.56
C ALA A 107 14.00 15.74 -0.42
N ALA A 108 12.95 15.49 -1.20
CA ALA A 108 12.28 14.20 -1.24
C ALA A 108 13.23 13.08 -1.70
N LEU A 109 14.06 13.34 -2.72
CA LEU A 109 15.02 12.35 -3.23
C LEU A 109 16.11 12.02 -2.21
N ARG A 110 16.63 13.02 -1.47
CA ARG A 110 17.61 12.78 -0.39
C ARG A 110 17.00 11.98 0.76
N GLU A 111 15.76 12.29 1.11
CA GLU A 111 15.06 11.57 2.17
C GLU A 111 14.74 10.13 1.75
N LEU A 112 14.37 9.93 0.49
CA LEU A 112 14.17 8.61 -0.10
C LEU A 112 15.46 7.77 -0.02
N GLU A 113 16.59 8.32 -0.44
CA GLU A 113 17.90 7.67 -0.33
C GLU A 113 18.26 7.37 1.12
N ARG A 114 17.97 8.28 2.06
CA ARG A 114 18.20 8.06 3.50
C ARG A 114 17.35 6.91 4.03
N GLN A 115 16.05 6.88 3.72
CA GLN A 115 15.14 5.82 4.15
C GLN A 115 15.60 4.45 3.62
N ALA A 116 16.01 4.38 2.35
CA ALA A 116 16.51 3.14 1.77
C ALA A 116 17.86 2.70 2.36
N SER A 117 18.85 3.60 2.37
CA SER A 117 20.23 3.26 2.73
C SER A 117 20.50 3.16 4.24
N GLN A 118 19.79 3.94 5.06
CA GLN A 118 20.04 4.03 6.50
C GLN A 118 18.94 3.34 7.32
N LEU A 119 17.68 3.42 6.90
CA LEU A 119 16.57 2.79 7.63
C LEU A 119 16.22 1.38 7.11
N GLY A 120 16.66 1.03 5.91
CA GLY A 120 16.44 -0.30 5.33
C GLY A 120 14.99 -0.57 4.94
N VAL A 121 14.23 0.47 4.56
CA VAL A 121 12.86 0.29 4.02
C VAL A 121 12.90 -0.60 2.77
N ARG A 122 11.84 -1.38 2.56
CA ARG A 122 11.74 -2.41 1.51
C ARG A 122 10.83 -2.02 0.34
N GLY A 123 10.50 -0.74 0.24
CA GLY A 123 9.62 -0.17 -0.77
C GLY A 123 9.12 1.21 -0.35
N PHE A 124 8.29 1.85 -1.17
CA PHE A 124 7.69 3.15 -0.87
C PHE A 124 6.18 3.18 -1.09
N LYS A 125 5.47 3.99 -0.30
CA LYS A 125 4.03 4.24 -0.43
C LYS A 125 3.76 5.69 -0.85
N PHE A 126 2.90 5.85 -1.85
CA PHE A 126 2.35 7.14 -2.26
C PHE A 126 0.82 7.13 -2.26
N HIS A 127 0.23 8.30 -2.00
CA HIS A 127 -1.20 8.57 -2.13
C HIS A 127 -1.40 9.87 -2.93
N PRO A 128 -1.38 9.82 -4.28
CA PRO A 128 -1.43 10.99 -5.15
C PRO A 128 -2.52 12.01 -4.82
N THR A 129 -3.74 11.55 -4.51
CA THR A 129 -4.85 12.43 -4.13
C THR A 129 -4.58 13.22 -2.84
N LEU A 130 -3.86 12.64 -1.87
CA LEU A 130 -3.57 13.23 -0.56
C LEU A 130 -2.29 14.07 -0.60
N GLN A 131 -1.30 13.58 -1.33
CA GLN A 131 -0.01 14.27 -1.55
C GLN A 131 -0.11 15.36 -2.63
N GLY A 132 -1.21 15.43 -3.39
CA GLY A 132 -1.51 16.52 -4.30
C GLY A 132 -0.71 16.53 -5.61
N PHE A 133 -0.21 15.38 -6.06
CA PHE A 133 0.60 15.27 -7.27
C PHE A 133 0.00 14.32 -8.32
N ASP A 134 0.31 14.56 -9.59
CA ASP A 134 -0.04 13.67 -10.70
C ASP A 134 1.15 12.72 -10.96
N PRO A 135 1.03 11.41 -10.71
CA PRO A 135 2.14 10.49 -10.88
C PRO A 135 2.56 10.33 -12.34
N SER A 136 1.71 10.66 -13.32
CA SER A 136 2.06 10.59 -14.74
C SER A 136 2.93 11.76 -15.20
N ALA A 137 2.98 12.87 -14.46
CA ALA A 137 3.70 14.06 -14.90
C ALA A 137 5.22 13.83 -14.89
N GLU A 138 5.89 14.18 -16.00
CA GLU A 138 7.36 14.04 -16.19
C GLU A 138 8.20 14.67 -15.07
N ALA A 139 7.66 15.69 -14.38
CA ALA A 139 8.33 16.30 -13.24
C ALA A 139 8.61 15.32 -12.08
N PHE A 140 7.90 14.19 -12.00
CA PHE A 140 8.07 13.17 -10.97
C PHE A 140 8.87 11.94 -11.44
N ASP A 141 9.36 11.92 -12.68
CA ASP A 141 10.23 10.83 -13.17
C ASP A 141 11.49 10.64 -12.33
N PRO A 142 12.15 11.71 -11.83
CA PRO A 142 13.29 11.53 -10.92
C PRO A 142 12.92 10.76 -9.65
N LEU A 143 11.68 10.87 -9.16
CA LEU A 143 11.22 10.12 -7.99
C LEU A 143 11.09 8.64 -8.31
N PHE A 144 10.37 8.29 -9.37
CA PHE A 144 10.17 6.89 -9.76
C PHE A 144 11.47 6.24 -10.25
N GLY A 145 12.30 6.97 -10.98
CA GLY A 145 13.63 6.53 -11.41
C GLY A 145 14.56 6.24 -10.23
N ALA A 146 14.57 7.09 -9.20
CA ALA A 146 15.37 6.83 -8.00
C ALA A 146 14.93 5.55 -7.27
N ILE A 147 13.63 5.25 -7.23
CA ILE A 147 13.12 4.02 -6.60
C ILE A 147 13.43 2.80 -7.47
N GLU A 148 13.32 2.94 -8.80
CA GLU A 148 13.70 1.91 -9.76
C GLU A 148 15.19 1.55 -9.67
N ASP A 149 16.07 2.54 -9.51
CA ASP A 149 17.51 2.34 -9.35
C ASP A 149 17.89 1.67 -8.02
N LEU A 150 17.04 1.81 -7.00
CA LEU A 150 17.17 1.11 -5.72
C LEU A 150 16.61 -0.33 -5.75
N ASP A 151 16.00 -0.74 -6.87
CA ASP A 151 15.32 -2.04 -7.02
C ASP A 151 14.26 -2.29 -5.92
N LEU A 152 13.51 -1.23 -5.58
CA LEU A 152 12.47 -1.26 -4.58
C LEU A 152 11.08 -1.12 -5.22
N PRO A 153 10.04 -1.83 -4.73
CA PRO A 153 8.68 -1.67 -5.21
C PRO A 153 8.02 -0.38 -4.68
N VAL A 154 6.98 0.06 -5.38
CA VAL A 154 6.07 1.12 -4.91
C VAL A 154 4.65 0.62 -4.77
N VAL A 155 3.97 1.06 -3.71
CA VAL A 155 2.52 0.97 -3.57
C VAL A 155 1.95 2.36 -3.81
N VAL A 156 1.00 2.47 -4.74
CA VAL A 156 0.35 3.74 -5.07
C VAL A 156 -1.13 3.63 -4.82
N HIS A 157 -1.68 4.60 -4.08
CA HIS A 157 -3.13 4.71 -3.88
C HIS A 157 -3.83 4.89 -5.23
N THR A 158 -4.71 3.96 -5.58
CA THR A 158 -5.61 4.10 -6.72
C THR A 158 -7.05 3.91 -6.28
N GLY A 159 -8.00 4.43 -7.07
CA GLY A 159 -9.41 4.41 -6.71
C GLY A 159 -9.82 5.57 -5.81
N GLN A 160 -11.03 5.48 -5.29
CA GLN A 160 -11.60 6.44 -4.36
C GLN A 160 -10.79 6.45 -3.06
N THR A 161 -10.77 7.58 -2.36
CA THR A 161 -10.28 7.68 -0.98
C THR A 161 -11.44 8.00 -0.03
N GLY A 162 -11.37 7.46 1.18
CA GLY A 162 -12.26 7.86 2.28
C GLY A 162 -11.90 9.21 2.88
N VAL A 163 -10.69 9.72 2.64
CA VAL A 163 -10.26 11.02 3.12
C VAL A 163 -11.10 12.11 2.44
N GLY A 164 -11.80 12.91 3.24
CA GLY A 164 -12.70 13.93 2.72
C GLY A 164 -14.03 13.38 2.17
N ALA A 165 -14.35 12.09 2.35
CA ALA A 165 -15.65 11.57 1.94
C ALA A 165 -16.78 12.21 2.76
N GLY A 166 -17.83 12.66 2.07
CA GLY A 166 -19.03 13.23 2.71
C GLY A 166 -18.88 14.65 3.28
N VAL A 167 -17.71 15.30 3.14
CA VAL A 167 -17.51 16.71 3.55
C VAL A 167 -17.56 17.66 2.35
N PRO A 168 -17.91 18.96 2.54
CA PRO A 168 -18.02 19.91 1.45
C PRO A 168 -16.72 20.03 0.62
N GLY A 169 -16.85 19.85 -0.70
CA GLY A 169 -15.72 19.94 -1.64
C GLY A 169 -14.64 18.87 -1.45
N GLY A 170 -14.86 17.84 -0.63
CA GLY A 170 -13.89 16.78 -0.39
C GLY A 170 -12.56 17.26 0.20
N LEU A 171 -12.58 18.36 0.98
CA LEU A 171 -11.37 19.08 1.45
C LEU A 171 -10.46 19.58 0.30
N GLY A 172 -10.98 19.72 -0.92
CA GLY A 172 -10.19 20.06 -2.11
C GLY A 172 -9.41 18.90 -2.72
N LEU A 173 -9.56 17.68 -2.19
CA LEU A 173 -8.89 16.49 -2.69
C LEU A 173 -9.47 16.06 -4.04
N ARG A 174 -8.60 15.87 -5.03
CA ARG A 174 -8.98 15.52 -6.41
C ARG A 174 -8.80 14.02 -6.63
N LEU A 175 -9.90 13.27 -6.61
CA LEU A 175 -9.90 11.81 -6.82
C LEU A 175 -9.23 11.38 -8.14
N GLY A 176 -9.28 12.24 -9.18
CA GLY A 176 -8.66 11.96 -10.47
C GLY A 176 -7.15 11.72 -10.41
N LEU A 177 -6.45 12.24 -9.39
CA LEU A 177 -5.02 11.97 -9.17
C LEU A 177 -4.74 10.51 -8.79
N SER A 178 -5.76 9.77 -8.36
CA SER A 178 -5.69 8.35 -8.04
C SER A 178 -6.43 7.48 -9.07
N ASN A 179 -6.69 7.99 -10.29
CA ASN A 179 -7.11 7.13 -11.38
C ASN A 179 -5.94 6.22 -11.79
N PRO A 180 -6.10 4.88 -11.84
CA PRO A 180 -5.03 3.94 -12.16
C PRO A 180 -4.41 4.16 -13.55
N ILE A 181 -5.12 4.81 -14.48
CA ILE A 181 -4.57 5.09 -15.82
C ILE A 181 -3.33 5.98 -15.76
N LEU A 182 -3.18 6.81 -14.73
CA LEU A 182 -2.00 7.66 -14.56
C LEU A 182 -0.72 6.85 -14.29
N LEU A 183 -0.85 5.58 -13.89
CA LEU A 183 0.28 4.68 -13.69
C LEU A 183 0.66 3.90 -14.96
N ASP A 184 -0.14 3.99 -16.03
CA ASP A 184 0.21 3.40 -17.34
C ASP A 184 1.49 4.00 -17.91
N ASP A 185 1.60 5.34 -17.87
CA ASP A 185 2.76 6.11 -18.34
C ASP A 185 3.97 5.93 -17.42
N VAL A 186 3.76 5.82 -16.11
CA VAL A 186 4.85 5.52 -15.15
C VAL A 186 5.44 4.14 -15.44
N ALA A 187 4.58 3.12 -15.56
CA ALA A 187 5.01 1.76 -15.86
C ALA A 187 5.69 1.62 -17.24
N ALA A 188 5.31 2.46 -18.21
CA ALA A 188 5.94 2.50 -19.53
C ALA A 188 7.36 3.08 -19.49
N ARG A 189 7.58 4.14 -18.70
CA ARG A 189 8.88 4.82 -18.60
C ARG A 189 9.84 4.14 -17.64
N HIS A 190 9.32 3.45 -16.62
CA HIS A 190 10.08 2.72 -15.60
C HIS A 190 9.74 1.22 -15.65
N PRO A 191 10.21 0.49 -16.69
CA PRO A 191 9.80 -0.89 -16.94
C PRO A 191 10.36 -1.90 -15.92
N ARG A 192 11.36 -1.54 -15.09
CA ARG A 192 11.87 -2.40 -14.00
C ARG A 192 11.16 -2.14 -12.68
N LEU A 193 10.65 -0.93 -12.47
CA LEU A 193 9.96 -0.54 -11.25
C LEU A 193 8.72 -1.41 -11.02
N GLN A 194 8.66 -2.12 -9.90
CA GLN A 194 7.47 -2.87 -9.52
C GLN A 194 6.43 -1.92 -8.92
N ILE A 195 5.25 -1.84 -9.53
CA ILE A 195 4.19 -0.89 -9.15
C ILE A 195 2.96 -1.66 -8.69
N VAL A 196 2.54 -1.45 -7.45
CA VAL A 196 1.31 -2.00 -6.87
C VAL A 196 0.22 -0.93 -6.87
N MET A 197 -0.87 -1.19 -7.60
CA MET A 197 -2.08 -0.37 -7.56
C MET A 197 -2.95 -0.84 -6.39
N ALA A 198 -3.17 0.05 -5.42
CA ALA A 198 -3.96 -0.29 -4.24
C ALA A 198 -5.47 -0.17 -4.45
N HIS A 199 -6.25 -0.83 -3.60
CA HIS A 199 -7.69 -0.66 -3.43
C HIS A 199 -8.58 -1.06 -4.61
N PRO A 200 -8.32 -2.23 -5.17
CA PRO A 200 -8.42 -2.60 -6.59
C PRO A 200 -8.96 -1.48 -7.50
N SER A 201 -8.38 -0.29 -7.37
CA SER A 201 -8.80 0.95 -8.02
C SER A 201 -10.31 1.26 -8.03
N VAL A 202 -11.12 0.84 -7.05
CA VAL A 202 -12.58 1.06 -7.05
C VAL A 202 -12.91 2.57 -7.22
N PRO A 203 -13.77 3.00 -8.17
CA PRO A 203 -14.55 2.19 -9.10
C PRO A 203 -13.89 1.92 -10.48
N TRP A 204 -12.70 2.47 -10.75
CA TRP A 204 -11.93 2.34 -12.00
C TRP A 204 -11.20 0.99 -12.14
N GLN A 205 -11.93 -0.10 -11.87
CA GLN A 205 -11.39 -1.45 -11.91
C GLN A 205 -10.98 -1.88 -13.32
N ASP A 206 -11.76 -1.52 -14.33
CA ASP A 206 -11.51 -1.95 -15.71
C ASP A 206 -10.20 -1.34 -16.25
N GLU A 207 -9.91 -0.08 -15.90
CA GLU A 207 -8.65 0.58 -16.20
C GLU A 207 -7.47 -0.12 -15.50
N ALA A 208 -7.61 -0.43 -14.21
CA ALA A 208 -6.58 -1.16 -13.45
C ALA A 208 -6.29 -2.54 -14.05
N LEU A 209 -7.34 -3.29 -14.40
CA LEU A 209 -7.20 -4.59 -15.06
C LEU A 209 -6.52 -4.47 -16.43
N SER A 210 -6.80 -3.41 -17.19
CA SER A 210 -6.15 -3.13 -18.47
C SER A 210 -4.64 -2.91 -18.29
N VAL A 211 -4.25 -2.02 -17.37
CA VAL A 211 -2.84 -1.71 -17.08
C VAL A 211 -2.10 -2.95 -16.58
N ALA A 212 -2.65 -3.68 -15.59
CA ALA A 212 -2.01 -4.86 -15.03
C ALA A 212 -1.90 -6.02 -16.04
N THR A 213 -2.84 -6.13 -16.99
CA THR A 213 -2.76 -7.11 -18.09
C THR A 213 -1.64 -6.76 -19.07
N HIS A 214 -1.49 -5.47 -19.38
CA HIS A 214 -0.51 -5.02 -20.37
C HIS A 214 0.92 -4.91 -19.83
N LYS A 215 1.11 -4.42 -18.59
CA LYS A 215 2.44 -4.12 -18.02
C LYS A 215 2.92 -5.26 -17.13
N ALA A 216 4.07 -5.85 -17.45
CA ALA A 216 4.62 -6.99 -16.72
C ALA A 216 4.92 -6.69 -15.22
N ASN A 217 5.32 -5.45 -14.94
CA ASN A 217 5.75 -4.91 -13.65
C ASN A 217 4.63 -4.28 -12.81
N VAL A 218 3.37 -4.37 -13.23
CA VAL A 218 2.23 -3.81 -12.50
C VAL A 218 1.41 -4.91 -11.81
N TRP A 219 1.10 -4.67 -10.54
CA TRP A 219 0.38 -5.54 -9.61
C TRP A 219 -0.86 -4.81 -9.07
N ILE A 220 -1.78 -5.56 -8.48
CA ILE A 220 -2.97 -5.00 -7.80
C ILE A 220 -3.04 -5.58 -6.40
N ASP A 221 -3.03 -4.74 -5.37
CA ASP A 221 -3.46 -5.17 -4.05
C ASP A 221 -4.98 -5.07 -3.92
N LEU A 222 -5.56 -6.03 -3.22
CA LEU A 222 -7.00 -6.18 -3.07
C LEU A 222 -7.56 -5.48 -1.80
N SER A 223 -6.83 -4.50 -1.27
CA SER A 223 -7.09 -3.86 0.02
C SER A 223 -8.25 -2.87 0.02
N GLY A 224 -8.67 -2.38 1.20
CA GLY A 224 -9.58 -1.23 1.34
C GLY A 224 -11.02 -1.45 0.87
N TRP A 225 -11.32 -2.62 0.30
CA TRP A 225 -12.63 -2.97 -0.21
C TRP A 225 -12.96 -4.41 0.16
N SER A 226 -14.14 -4.62 0.73
CA SER A 226 -14.60 -5.95 1.15
C SER A 226 -14.75 -6.86 -0.09
N PRO A 227 -14.07 -8.03 -0.11
CA PRO A 227 -14.07 -8.93 -1.26
C PRO A 227 -15.45 -9.39 -1.74
N LYS A 228 -16.45 -9.45 -0.86
CA LYS A 228 -17.83 -9.79 -1.23
C LYS A 228 -18.47 -8.79 -2.21
N TYR A 229 -17.89 -7.59 -2.35
CA TYR A 229 -18.33 -6.54 -3.26
C TYR A 229 -17.41 -6.39 -4.48
N PHE A 230 -16.46 -7.31 -4.71
CA PHE A 230 -15.68 -7.30 -5.93
C PHE A 230 -16.57 -7.53 -7.16
N SER A 231 -16.28 -6.79 -8.23
CA SER A 231 -16.98 -6.99 -9.49
C SER A 231 -16.69 -8.37 -10.06
N ALA A 232 -17.62 -8.93 -10.84
CA ALA A 232 -17.41 -10.20 -11.52
C ALA A 232 -16.18 -10.16 -12.45
N GLY A 233 -15.86 -8.98 -13.03
CA GLY A 233 -14.68 -8.75 -13.84
C GLY A 233 -13.38 -8.94 -13.05
N LEU A 234 -13.27 -8.30 -11.88
CA LEU A 234 -12.13 -8.44 -10.98
C LEU A 234 -11.97 -9.89 -10.50
N VAL A 235 -13.04 -10.53 -10.03
CA VAL A 235 -13.00 -11.94 -9.57
C VAL A 235 -12.54 -12.87 -10.69
N ARG A 236 -13.04 -12.70 -11.92
CA ARG A 236 -12.62 -13.49 -13.08
C ARG A 236 -11.13 -13.29 -13.37
N ALA A 237 -10.63 -12.05 -13.33
CA ALA A 237 -9.24 -11.74 -13.60
C ALA A 237 -8.30 -12.36 -12.55
N THR A 238 -8.64 -12.19 -11.26
CA THR A 238 -7.95 -12.82 -10.13
C THR A 238 -7.92 -14.33 -10.25
N ARG A 239 -9.03 -14.95 -10.67
CA ARG A 239 -9.12 -16.41 -10.87
C ARG A 239 -8.26 -16.92 -12.02
N THR A 240 -7.99 -16.12 -13.04
CA THR A 240 -7.48 -16.61 -14.33
C THR A 240 -6.16 -15.96 -14.74
N TYR A 241 -6.22 -14.92 -15.58
CA TYR A 241 -5.07 -14.38 -16.30
C TYR A 241 -4.23 -13.39 -15.48
N LEU A 242 -4.74 -12.89 -14.35
CA LEU A 242 -4.00 -12.02 -13.42
C LEU A 242 -3.70 -12.67 -12.06
N ARG A 243 -3.95 -13.98 -11.88
CA ARG A 243 -3.75 -14.66 -10.57
C ARG A 243 -2.35 -14.50 -9.96
N HIS A 244 -1.34 -14.28 -10.79
CA HIS A 244 0.05 -14.07 -10.38
C HIS A 244 0.38 -12.61 -10.05
N LYS A 245 -0.56 -11.68 -10.21
CA LYS A 245 -0.38 -10.23 -10.01
C LYS A 245 -1.31 -9.63 -8.96
N MET A 246 -2.13 -10.46 -8.34
CA MET A 246 -3.06 -10.05 -7.29
C MET A 246 -2.43 -10.28 -5.92
N LEU A 247 -2.49 -9.28 -5.06
CA LEU A 247 -1.91 -9.30 -3.72
C LEU A 247 -3.01 -9.15 -2.69
N PHE A 248 -2.90 -9.89 -1.60
CA PHE A 248 -3.68 -9.61 -0.41
C PHE A 248 -3.20 -8.30 0.23
N GLY A 249 -4.16 -7.45 0.59
CA GLY A 249 -3.97 -6.38 1.54
C GLY A 249 -5.30 -6.13 2.25
N SER A 250 -5.29 -5.71 3.50
CA SER A 250 -6.54 -5.40 4.22
C SER A 250 -6.88 -3.91 4.17
N ASP A 251 -5.88 -3.03 4.12
CA ASP A 251 -6.00 -1.60 4.45
C ASP A 251 -6.28 -1.38 5.94
N PHE A 252 -5.71 -2.24 6.79
CA PHE A 252 -5.78 -2.08 8.24
C PHE A 252 -5.23 -0.70 8.62
N PRO A 253 -5.94 0.06 9.48
CA PRO A 253 -7.08 -0.36 10.29
C PRO A 253 -8.48 -0.09 9.71
N ALA A 254 -8.61 0.42 8.48
CA ALA A 254 -9.92 0.69 7.87
C ALA A 254 -10.76 -0.58 7.67
N LEU A 255 -10.10 -1.71 7.34
CA LEU A 255 -10.70 -3.03 7.27
C LEU A 255 -9.76 -4.04 7.92
N THR A 256 -10.28 -4.89 8.82
CA THR A 256 -9.46 -5.87 9.52
C THR A 256 -9.07 -7.04 8.61
N PRO A 257 -7.86 -7.63 8.78
CA PRO A 257 -7.47 -8.83 8.05
C PRO A 257 -8.46 -9.98 8.22
N ASP A 258 -8.96 -10.21 9.44
CA ASP A 258 -9.94 -11.28 9.72
C ASP A 258 -11.22 -11.11 8.90
N ARG A 259 -11.76 -9.88 8.84
CA ARG A 259 -12.96 -9.58 8.05
C ARG A 259 -12.69 -9.72 6.56
N TRP A 260 -11.57 -9.19 6.08
CA TRP A 260 -11.18 -9.29 4.67
C TRP A 260 -11.06 -10.76 4.24
N LEU A 261 -10.36 -11.58 5.03
CA LEU A 261 -10.13 -13.00 4.75
C LEU A 261 -11.44 -13.81 4.76
N SER A 262 -12.34 -13.51 5.70
CA SER A 262 -13.68 -14.14 5.76
C SER A 262 -14.50 -13.82 4.50
N ASP A 263 -14.55 -12.55 4.10
CA ASP A 263 -15.25 -12.12 2.89
C ASP A 263 -14.58 -12.70 1.62
N PHE A 264 -13.25 -12.81 1.58
CA PHE A 264 -12.50 -13.39 0.45
C PHE A 264 -12.79 -14.88 0.25
N ALA A 265 -12.91 -15.65 1.33
CA ALA A 265 -13.24 -17.07 1.27
C ALA A 265 -14.60 -17.34 0.59
N THR A 266 -15.52 -16.38 0.62
CA THR A 266 -16.83 -16.49 -0.06
C THR A 266 -16.74 -16.46 -1.59
N LEU A 267 -15.58 -16.07 -2.15
CA LEU A 267 -15.36 -16.06 -3.59
C LEU A 267 -15.09 -17.46 -4.17
N GLU A 268 -14.85 -18.45 -3.29
CA GLU A 268 -14.61 -19.86 -3.64
C GLU A 268 -13.61 -20.00 -4.81
N LEU A 269 -12.46 -19.33 -4.65
CA LEU A 269 -11.38 -19.41 -5.64
C LEU A 269 -10.67 -20.76 -5.51
N PRO A 270 -10.04 -21.26 -6.59
CA PRO A 270 -9.20 -22.46 -6.49
C PRO A 270 -8.11 -22.26 -5.44
N GLU A 271 -7.81 -23.30 -4.65
CA GLU A 271 -6.83 -23.23 -3.55
C GLU A 271 -5.45 -22.68 -4.01
N GLU A 272 -5.03 -23.02 -5.24
CA GLU A 272 -3.81 -22.45 -5.84
C GLU A 272 -3.89 -20.92 -5.97
N VAL A 273 -5.01 -20.38 -6.42
CA VAL A 273 -5.21 -18.93 -6.56
C VAL A 273 -5.23 -18.27 -5.19
N GLU A 274 -5.84 -18.90 -4.19
CA GLU A 274 -5.84 -18.37 -2.82
C GLU A 274 -4.42 -18.29 -2.25
N ARG A 275 -3.61 -19.34 -2.40
CA ARG A 275 -2.20 -19.32 -1.96
C ARG A 275 -1.38 -18.24 -2.68
N LEU A 276 -1.59 -18.07 -3.99
CA LEU A 276 -0.95 -17.01 -4.76
C LEU A 276 -1.29 -15.62 -4.22
N VAL A 277 -2.58 -15.31 -4.08
CA VAL A 277 -3.06 -14.00 -3.62
C VAL A 277 -2.62 -13.71 -2.20
N LEU A 278 -2.82 -14.67 -1.28
CA LEU A 278 -2.59 -14.45 0.14
C LEU A 278 -1.09 -14.39 0.49
N ARG A 279 -0.21 -15.05 -0.28
CA ARG A 279 1.16 -15.29 0.16
C ARG A 279 2.21 -15.28 -0.96
N GLU A 280 2.09 -16.17 -1.94
CA GLU A 280 3.22 -16.45 -2.85
C GLU A 280 3.54 -15.26 -3.78
N ASN A 281 2.54 -14.50 -4.21
CA ASN A 281 2.79 -13.29 -5.03
C ASN A 281 3.54 -12.21 -4.24
N ALA A 282 3.21 -12.01 -2.96
CA ALA A 282 3.91 -11.05 -2.11
C ALA A 282 5.35 -11.48 -1.83
N ILE A 283 5.59 -12.79 -1.61
CA ILE A 283 6.95 -13.33 -1.46
C ILE A 283 7.79 -13.02 -2.71
N ARG A 284 7.23 -13.23 -3.90
CA ARG A 284 7.90 -12.96 -5.18
C ARG A 284 8.16 -11.48 -5.42
N LEU A 285 7.15 -10.64 -5.21
CA LEU A 285 7.29 -9.18 -5.36
C LEU A 285 8.35 -8.60 -4.42
N LEU A 286 8.39 -9.08 -3.18
CA LEU A 286 9.25 -8.53 -2.11
C LEU A 286 10.60 -9.27 -1.98
N GLY A 287 10.87 -10.26 -2.82
CA GLY A 287 12.12 -11.05 -2.79
C GLY A 287 12.40 -11.71 -1.43
N LEU A 288 11.38 -12.30 -0.80
CA LEU A 288 11.48 -12.80 0.59
C LEU A 288 12.04 -14.22 0.70
N ASP A 289 12.05 -15.00 -0.39
CA ASP A 289 12.52 -16.38 -0.43
C ASP A 289 14.03 -16.51 -0.68
N GLY A 290 14.76 -15.38 -0.75
CA GLY A 290 16.20 -15.37 -0.99
C GLY A 290 16.59 -15.74 -2.42
N GLY A 291 15.62 -15.90 -3.32
CA GLY A 291 15.86 -15.92 -4.75
C GLY A 291 16.18 -14.51 -5.22
N ALA A 292 17.38 -14.32 -5.77
CA ALA A 292 17.58 -13.19 -6.67
C ALA A 292 16.61 -13.37 -7.86
N ALA A 293 15.77 -12.37 -8.09
CA ALA A 293 14.97 -12.28 -9.31
C ALA A 293 15.87 -12.08 -10.53
#